data_AF-A0A2I1CPK9-F1
#
_entry.id   AF-A0A2I1CPK9-F1
#
_cell.length_a   1.000
_cell.length_b   1.000
_cell.length_c   1.000
_cell.angle_alpha   90.00
_cell.angle_beta   90.00
_cell.angle_gamma   90.00
#
_symmetry.space_group_name_H-M   'P 1'
#
loop_
_entity.id
_entity.type
_entity.pdbx_description
1 polymer ?
#
loop_
_entity_poly.entity_id
_entity_poly.type
_entity_poly.pdbx_seq_one_letter_code
_entity_poly.pdbx_strand_id
1 'polypeptide(L)'
;MSEGVYQRLHTKASSCDPSIVLQVAGMGEVTPLGSVDVDWSLWADSTVYSTRFYVVEGCQFDLLLGRPSVIDYQLSRKDAAVGSRIRSSYQGS
;
A
#
# COMPACT_ATOMS: atom_id res chain seq x y z
N MET A 1 0.03 0.37 5.17
CA MET A 1 0.36 1.67 5.78
C MET A 1 1.01 1.39 7.13
N SER A 2 2.08 2.08 7.49
CA SER A 2 2.65 1.94 8.83
C SER A 2 1.71 2.51 9.89
N GLU A 3 1.77 1.94 11.09
CA GLU A 3 1.09 2.49 12.26
C GLU A 3 1.46 3.97 12.50
N GLY A 4 2.74 4.33 12.34
CA GLY A 4 3.20 5.70 12.52
C GLY A 4 2.55 6.70 11.56
N VAL A 5 2.34 6.33 10.29
CA VAL A 5 1.60 7.17 9.33
C VAL A 5 0.12 7.23 9.70
N TYR A 6 -0.47 6.09 10.06
CA TYR A 6 -1.87 6.02 10.49
C TYR A 6 -2.15 6.98 11.66
N GLN A 7 -1.30 6.98 12.70
CA GLN A 7 -1.45 7.86 13.86
C GLN A 7 -1.35 9.34 13.47
N ARG A 8 -0.49 9.70 12.51
CA ARG A 8 -0.33 11.08 12.02
C ARG A 8 -1.49 11.57 11.16
N LEU A 9 -2.13 10.67 10.40
CA LEU A 9 -3.27 11.04 9.54
C LEU A 9 -4.54 11.31 10.36
N HIS A 10 -4.57 10.94 11.64
CA HIS A 10 -5.72 11.11 12.53
C HIS A 10 -7.04 10.55 11.97
N THR A 11 -6.94 9.57 11.06
CA THR A 11 -8.07 8.87 10.44
C THR A 11 -8.57 7.76 11.36
N LYS A 12 -9.87 7.47 11.34
CA LYS A 12 -10.42 6.30 12.04
C LYS A 12 -10.20 5.04 11.23
N ALA A 13 -9.51 4.05 11.81
CA ALA A 13 -9.46 2.72 11.23
C ALA A 13 -10.76 1.95 11.46
N SER A 14 -11.19 1.23 10.42
CA SER A 14 -12.17 0.17 10.52
C SER A 14 -11.50 -1.09 11.03
N SER A 15 -12.20 -1.85 11.87
CA SER A 15 -11.76 -3.18 12.29
C SER A 15 -11.60 -4.09 11.06
N CYS A 16 -10.52 -4.86 11.02
CA CYS A 16 -10.36 -5.92 10.04
C CYS A 16 -10.93 -7.24 10.58
N ASP A 17 -11.33 -8.12 9.66
CA ASP A 17 -11.59 -9.51 10.00
C ASP A 17 -10.29 -10.14 10.54
N PRO A 18 -10.32 -10.79 11.71
CA PRO A 18 -9.13 -11.39 12.32
C PRO A 18 -8.51 -12.53 11.51
N SER A 19 -9.22 -13.08 10.51
CA SER A 19 -8.70 -14.08 9.57
C SER A 19 -7.87 -13.47 8.44
N ILE A 20 -7.85 -12.14 8.29
CA ILE A 20 -7.02 -11.48 7.27
C ILE A 20 -5.55 -11.60 7.66
N VAL A 21 -4.79 -12.29 6.81
CA VAL A 21 -3.33 -12.38 6.89
C VAL A 21 -2.76 -11.80 5.60
N LEU A 22 -1.83 -10.86 5.75
CA LEU A 22 -1.15 -10.20 4.64
C LEU A 22 0.24 -10.80 4.47
N GLN A 23 0.62 -11.08 3.22
CA GLN A 23 1.99 -11.42 2.87
C GLN A 23 2.75 -10.14 2.54
N VAL A 24 3.60 -9.69 3.46
CA VAL A 24 4.38 -8.46 3.32
C VAL A 24 5.84 -8.80 3.06
N ALA A 25 6.37 -8.33 1.93
CA ALA A 25 7.76 -8.58 1.55
C ALA A 25 8.73 -8.09 2.65
N GLY A 26 9.63 -8.97 3.09
CA GLY A 26 10.59 -8.70 4.17
C GLY A 26 10.04 -8.87 5.59
N MET A 27 8.74 -9.13 5.76
CA MET A 27 8.11 -9.38 7.06
C MET A 27 7.40 -10.73 7.15
N GLY A 28 7.01 -11.32 6.01
CA GLY A 28 6.26 -12.57 5.97
C GLY A 28 4.77 -12.34 6.24
N GLU A 29 4.16 -13.22 7.02
CA GLU A 29 2.74 -13.14 7.40
C GLU A 29 2.51 -12.09 8.49
N VAL A 30 1.57 -11.19 8.23
CA VAL A 30 1.22 -10.10 9.14
C VAL A 30 -0.29 -10.00 9.27
N THR A 31 -0.78 -9.99 10.51
CA THR A 31 -2.17 -9.63 10.82
C THR A 31 -2.26 -8.10 10.95
N PRO A 32 -3.12 -7.43 10.17
CA PRO A 32 -3.24 -5.98 10.24
C PRO A 32 -4.01 -5.54 11.49
N LEU A 33 -3.65 -4.36 12.03
CA LEU A 33 -4.35 -3.75 13.16
C LEU A 33 -5.76 -3.23 12.79
N GLY A 34 -5.96 -2.94 11.50
CA GLY A 34 -7.17 -2.38 10.96
C GLY A 34 -6.98 -1.94 9.51
N SER A 35 -7.98 -1.25 8.96
CA SER A 35 -7.91 -0.69 7.61
C SER A 35 -8.45 0.73 7.56
N VAL A 36 -7.90 1.53 6.64
CA VAL A 36 -8.30 2.92 6.40
C VAL A 36 -8.45 3.12 4.91
N ASP A 37 -9.57 3.70 4.50
CA ASP A 37 -9.78 4.17 3.13
C ASP A 37 -9.18 5.58 3.01
N VAL A 38 -8.22 5.75 2.08
CA VAL A 38 -7.45 6.98 1.92
C VAL A 38 -7.48 7.44 0.47
N ASP A 39 -7.77 8.73 0.28
CA ASP A 39 -7.60 9.43 -0.98
C ASP A 39 -6.18 10.01 -1.07
N TRP A 40 -5.50 9.75 -2.17
CA TRP A 40 -4.12 10.20 -2.39
C TRP A 40 -3.87 10.50 -3.87
N SER A 41 -2.83 11.29 -4.14
CA SER A 41 -2.36 11.58 -5.49
C SER A 41 -0.84 11.49 -5.55
N LEU A 42 -0.32 11.29 -6.77
CA LEU A 42 1.11 11.45 -7.01
C LEU A 42 1.43 12.94 -7.13
N TRP A 43 2.61 13.32 -6.66
CA TRP A 43 3.10 14.69 -6.85
C TRP A 43 3.17 15.00 -8.35
N ALA A 44 2.56 16.12 -8.77
CA ALA A 44 2.37 16.54 -10.16
C ALA A 44 1.37 15.70 -11.01
N ASP A 45 0.58 14.81 -10.40
CA ASP A 45 -0.60 14.20 -11.03
C ASP A 45 -1.88 14.86 -10.47
N SER A 46 -2.83 15.18 -11.34
CA SER A 46 -4.16 15.66 -10.95
C SER A 46 -5.14 14.53 -10.59
N THR A 47 -4.73 13.28 -10.80
CA THR A 47 -5.55 12.10 -10.52
C THR A 47 -5.57 11.81 -9.02
N VAL A 48 -6.78 11.71 -8.45
CA VAL A 48 -6.99 11.26 -7.06
C VAL A 48 -7.35 9.77 -7.09
N TYR A 49 -6.63 8.98 -6.32
CA TYR A 49 -6.81 7.55 -6.14
C TYR A 49 -7.39 7.28 -4.75
N SER A 50 -8.42 6.43 -4.68
CA SER A 50 -8.98 5.96 -3.42
C SER A 50 -8.51 4.53 -3.16
N THR A 51 -7.77 4.31 -2.08
CA THR A 51 -7.21 2.99 -1.75
C THR A 51 -7.47 2.63 -0.31
N ARG A 52 -7.92 1.39 -0.08
CA ARG A 52 -7.94 0.78 1.25
C ARG A 52 -6.53 0.34 1.64
N PHE A 53 -5.99 0.95 2.67
CA PHE A 53 -4.74 0.51 3.27
C PHE A 53 -4.99 -0.28 4.54
N TYR A 54 -4.30 -1.40 4.68
CA TYR A 54 -4.19 -2.10 5.96
C TYR A 54 -3.10 -1.44 6.83
N VAL A 55 -3.38 -1.26 8.11
CA VAL A 55 -2.44 -0.72 9.10
C VAL A 55 -1.58 -1.85 9.62
N VAL A 56 -0.26 -1.71 9.47
CA VAL A 56 0.74 -2.70 9.84
C VAL A 56 1.71 -2.08 10.85
N GLU A 57 1.95 -2.77 11.95
CA GLU A 57 2.94 -2.41 12.96
C GLU A 57 4.33 -2.94 12.58
N GLY A 58 5.39 -2.24 13.00
CA GLY A 58 6.78 -2.73 12.88
C GLY A 58 7.37 -2.74 11.46
N CYS A 59 6.71 -2.13 10.48
CA CYS A 59 7.23 -2.03 9.12
C CYS A 59 8.14 -0.79 8.92
N GLN A 60 9.08 -0.89 7.98
CA GLN A 60 10.04 0.18 7.66
C GLN A 60 9.60 1.10 6.51
N PHE A 61 8.39 0.92 5.99
CA PHE A 61 7.82 1.75 4.93
C PHE A 61 6.67 2.59 5.46
N ASP A 62 6.46 3.77 4.91
CA ASP A 62 5.28 4.59 5.22
C ASP A 62 4.01 4.02 4.58
N LEU A 63 4.07 3.78 3.27
CA LEU A 63 3.00 3.21 2.47
C LEU A 63 3.55 2.10 1.58
N LEU A 64 2.77 1.05 1.41
CA LEU A 64 3.04 -0.04 0.49
C LEU A 64 1.82 -0.22 -0.41
N LEU A 65 2.03 -0.09 -1.71
CA LEU A 65 1.03 -0.38 -2.73
C LEU A 65 1.28 -1.79 -3.26
N GLY A 66 0.28 -2.66 -3.13
CA GLY A 66 0.33 -3.99 -3.71
C GLY A 66 0.31 -3.92 -5.24
N ARG A 67 0.85 -4.96 -5.89
CA ARG A 67 0.82 -5.08 -7.36
C ARG A 67 -0.56 -4.82 -7.98
N PRO A 68 -1.69 -5.32 -7.42
CA PRO A 68 -3.01 -5.03 -7.96
C PRO A 68 -3.29 -3.54 -8.07
N SER A 69 -3.10 -2.77 -6.99
CA SER A 69 -3.30 -1.31 -6.99
C SER A 69 -2.41 -0.60 -8.01
N VAL A 70 -1.15 -1.02 -8.14
CA VAL A 70 -0.22 -0.42 -9.11
C VAL A 70 -0.69 -0.66 -10.56
N ILE A 71 -1.24 -1.85 -10.86
CA ILE A 71 -1.78 -2.22 -12.16
C ILE A 71 -3.09 -1.48 -12.43
N ASP A 72 -4.04 -1.53 -11.49
CA ASP A 72 -5.38 -0.95 -11.61
C ASP A 72 -5.31 0.57 -11.84
N TYR A 73 -4.42 1.25 -11.12
CA TYR A 73 -4.19 2.69 -11.29
C TYR A 73 -3.23 3.04 -12.44
N GLN A 74 -2.70 2.03 -13.14
CA GLN A 74 -1.77 2.18 -14.25
C GLN A 74 -0.56 3.05 -13.92
N LEU A 75 -0.03 2.95 -12.69
CA LEU A 75 1.02 3.85 -12.19
C LEU A 75 2.32 3.74 -13.00
N SER A 76 2.55 2.60 -13.66
CA SER A 76 3.68 2.40 -14.58
C SER A 76 3.67 3.33 -15.81
N ARG A 77 2.50 3.90 -16.16
CA ARG A 77 2.38 4.92 -17.21
C ARG A 77 2.64 6.34 -16.71
N LYS A 78 2.55 6.54 -15.40
CA LYS A 78 2.74 7.84 -14.73
C LYS A 78 4.19 8.04 -14.27
N ASP A 79 4.85 6.96 -13.88
CA ASP A 79 6.25 6.95 -13.46
C ASP A 79 6.98 5.74 -14.07
N ALA A 80 7.99 6.01 -14.90
CA ALA A 80 8.79 4.97 -15.55
C ALA A 80 9.57 4.10 -14.53
N ALA A 81 9.96 4.65 -13.37
CA ALA A 81 10.62 3.89 -12.32
C ALA A 81 9.69 2.82 -11.74
N VAL A 82 8.38 3.11 -11.62
CA VAL A 82 7.37 2.14 -11.21
C VAL A 82 7.27 1.01 -12.23
N GLY A 83 7.23 1.33 -13.52
CA GLY A 83 7.20 0.32 -14.58
C GLY A 83 8.41 -0.61 -14.59
N SER A 84 9.61 -0.07 -14.36
CA SER A 84 10.83 -0.87 -14.26
C SER A 84 10.82 -1.82 -13.05
N ARG A 85 10.41 -1.33 -11.88
CA ARG A 85 10.32 -2.14 -10.65
C ARG A 85 9.33 -3.30 -10.78
N ILE A 86 8.17 -3.06 -11.39
CA ILE A 86 7.17 -4.13 -11.63
C ILE A 86 7.76 -5.22 -12.51
N ARG A 87 8.40 -4.87 -13.63
CA ARG A 87 8.99 -5.88 -14.53
C ARG A 87 10.05 -6.73 -13.84
N SER A 88 10.93 -6.11 -13.07
CA SER A 88 11.95 -6.83 -12.30
C SER A 88 11.33 -7.78 -11.26
N SER A 89 10.17 -7.44 -10.68
CA SER A 89 9.48 -8.31 -9.72
C SER A 89 8.93 -9.61 -10.33
N TYR A 90 8.72 -9.66 -11.65
CA TYR A 90 8.28 -10.86 -12.37
C TYR A 90 9.43 -11.70 -12.93
N GLN A 91 10.66 -11.18 -12.93
CA GLN A 91 11.84 -11.87 -13.48
C GLN A 91 12.61 -12.66 -12.42
N GLY A 92 12.25 -12.55 -11.14
CA GLY A 92 12.90 -13.23 -10.01
C GLY A 92 12.05 -14.32 -9.35
N SER A 93 11.00 -14.80 -10.02
CA SER A 93 10.09 -15.86 -9.55
C SER A 93 10.29 -17.16 -10.32
#